data_AF-A0A2D1U3T5-F1
#
_entry.id   AF-A0A2D1U3T5-F1
#
_cell.length_a   1.000
_cell.length_b   1.000
_cell.length_c   1.000
_cell.angle_alpha   90.00
_cell.angle_beta   90.00
_cell.angle_gamma   90.00
#
_symmetry.space_group_name_H-M   'P 1'
#
loop_
_entity.id
_entity.type
_entity.pdbx_description
1 polymer ?
#
loop_
_entity_poly.entity_id
_entity_poly.type
_entity_poly.pdbx_seq_one_letter_code
_entity_poly.pdbx_strand_id
1 'polypeptide(L)' 'MRDYNTVILEEAIADLDLSLEFKDAAEKLGYKKLKDIVSIRTAALEKKPGFNILLVHEYVSFMESAGLGALIDPRLV' A
#
# COMPACT_ATOMS: atom_id res chain seq x y z
N MET A 1 -13.96 -15.42 -13.03
CA MET A 1 -13.05 -15.72 -11.91
C MET A 1 -13.34 -14.70 -10.83
N ARG A 2 -13.73 -15.12 -9.63
CA ARG A 2 -13.99 -14.18 -8.51
C ARG A 2 -12.65 -13.61 -8.02
N ASP A 3 -12.64 -12.31 -7.76
CA ASP A 3 -11.52 -11.44 -7.39
C ASP A 3 -10.90 -11.75 -6.01
N TYR A 4 -10.38 -12.96 -5.80
CA TYR A 4 -9.77 -13.37 -4.54
C TYR A 4 -8.64 -12.43 -4.07
N ASN A 5 -7.90 -11.81 -5.01
CA ASN A 5 -6.81 -10.91 -4.67
C ASN A 5 -7.27 -9.54 -4.14
N THR A 6 -8.52 -9.12 -4.35
CA THR A 6 -8.98 -7.81 -3.86
C THR A 6 -9.37 -7.80 -2.38
N VAL A 7 -9.51 -8.97 -1.76
CA VAL A 7 -9.84 -9.08 -0.33
C VAL A 7 -8.77 -8.41 0.55
N ILE A 8 -7.49 -8.52 0.16
CA ILE A 8 -6.37 -7.89 0.85
C ILE A 8 -6.44 -6.36 0.88
N LEU A 9 -7.21 -5.75 -0.04
CA LEU A 9 -7.44 -4.30 -0.05
C LEU A 9 -8.31 -3.85 1.15
N GLU A 10 -9.14 -4.75 1.66
CA GLU A 10 -10.01 -4.50 2.80
C GLU A 10 -9.35 -4.88 4.15
N GLU A 11 -8.21 -5.56 4.11
CA GLU A 11 -7.44 -5.94 5.29
C GLU A 11 -6.82 -4.71 5.98
N ALA A 12 -6.69 -4.81 7.30
CA ALA A 12 -6.07 -3.75 8.09
C ALA A 12 -4.56 -3.76 7.85
N ILE A 13 -3.96 -2.58 7.66
CA ILE A 13 -2.52 -2.43 7.42
C ILE A 13 -1.70 -3.05 8.57
N ALA A 14 -2.23 -3.01 9.80
CA ALA A 14 -1.61 -3.62 10.97
C ALA A 14 -1.41 -5.15 10.84
N ASP A 15 -2.27 -5.82 10.09
CA ASP A 15 -2.27 -7.28 9.91
C ASP A 15 -1.45 -7.74 8.70
N LEU A 16 -1.00 -6.80 7.84
CA LEU A 16 -0.22 -7.12 6.65
C LEU A 16 1.24 -7.46 6.99
N ASP A 17 1.89 -8.22 6.11
CA ASP A 17 3.32 -8.51 6.18
C ASP A 17 4.16 -7.32 5.66
N LEU A 18 4.07 -6.22 6.41
CA LEU A 18 4.80 -4.97 6.20
C LEU A 18 5.56 -4.63 7.49
N SER A 19 6.61 -3.83 7.34
CA SER A 19 7.45 -3.34 8.42
C SER A 19 6.65 -2.54 9.45
N LEU A 20 7.15 -2.53 10.68
CA LEU A 20 6.55 -1.71 11.75
C LEU A 20 6.61 -0.23 11.38
N GLU A 21 7.68 0.20 10.73
CA GLU A 21 7.87 1.56 10.24
C GLU A 21 6.78 1.95 9.24
N PHE A 22 6.43 1.06 8.31
CA PHE A 22 5.33 1.29 7.38
C PHE A 22 3.99 1.40 8.12
N LYS A 23 3.72 0.46 9.03
CA LYS A 23 2.46 0.42 9.81
C LYS A 23 2.29 1.68 10.65
N ASP A 24 3.35 2.12 11.33
CA ASP A 24 3.36 3.34 12.12
C ASP A 24 3.12 4.59 11.25
N ALA A 25 3.76 4.67 10.09
CA ALA A 25 3.58 5.78 9.16
C ALA A 25 2.14 5.83 8.63
N ALA A 26 1.57 4.67 8.30
CA ALA A 26 0.19 4.54 7.87
C ALA A 26 -0.80 4.95 8.97
N GLU A 27 -0.61 4.44 10.19
CA GLU A 27 -1.48 4.74 11.34
C GLU A 27 -1.48 6.23 11.67
N LYS A 28 -0.31 6.88 11.70
CA LYS A 28 -0.17 8.33 11.97
C LYS A 28 -0.90 9.21 10.94
N LEU A 29 -1.06 8.70 9.72
CA LEU A 29 -1.80 9.39 8.65
C LEU A 29 -3.27 8.98 8.58
N GLY A 30 -3.70 8.06 9.45
CA GLY A 30 -5.07 7.57 9.52
C GLY A 30 -5.42 6.55 8.43
N TYR A 31 -4.43 5.99 7.73
CA TYR A 31 -4.65 4.89 6.79
C TYR A 31 -4.81 3.60 7.60
N LYS A 32 -5.99 2.98 7.48
CA LYS A 32 -6.34 1.79 8.25
C LYS A 32 -6.31 0.54 7.40
N LYS A 33 -6.65 0.68 6.12
CA LYS A 33 -6.77 -0.42 5.16
C LYS A 33 -5.88 -0.19 3.96
N LEU A 34 -5.45 -1.27 3.32
CA LEU A 34 -4.57 -1.19 2.15
C LEU A 34 -5.17 -0.36 1.00
N LYS A 35 -6.50 -0.41 0.81
CA LYS A 35 -7.21 0.45 -0.16
C LYS A 35 -7.04 1.95 0.08
N ASP A 36 -6.79 2.37 1.32
CA ASP A 36 -6.58 3.78 1.65
C ASP A 36 -5.28 4.27 1.00
N ILE A 37 -4.28 3.38 0.89
CA ILE A 37 -2.97 3.66 0.28
C ILE A 37 -3.00 3.41 -1.23
N VAL A 38 -3.70 2.38 -1.71
CA VAL A 38 -3.73 2.04 -3.15
C VAL A 38 -4.25 3.18 -4.03
N SER A 39 -5.09 4.06 -3.46
CA SER A 39 -5.61 5.25 -4.13
C SER A 39 -4.59 6.39 -4.28
N ILE A 40 -3.44 6.29 -3.61
CA ILE A 40 -2.40 7.31 -3.54
C ILE A 40 -1.26 6.92 -4.48
N ARG A 41 -0.85 7.86 -5.33
CA ARG A 41 0.31 7.64 -6.19
C ARG A 41 1.58 7.43 -5.39
N THR A 42 2.48 6.54 -5.80
CA THR A 42 3.71 6.23 -5.03
C THR A 42 4.56 7.48 -4.80
N ALA A 43 4.70 8.33 -5.83
CA ALA A 43 5.42 9.61 -5.73
C ALA A 43 4.75 10.63 -4.77
N ALA A 44 3.45 10.50 -4.51
CA ALA A 44 2.73 11.31 -3.53
C ALA A 44 2.83 10.69 -2.12
N LEU A 45 2.79 9.35 -2.04
CA LEU A 45 2.98 8.60 -0.81
C LEU A 45 4.36 8.83 -0.22
N GLU A 46 5.41 8.82 -1.05
CA GLU A 46 6.80 9.11 -0.64
C GLU A 46 6.94 10.45 0.07
N LYS A 47 6.11 11.44 -0.30
CA LYS A 47 6.14 12.79 0.25
C LYS A 47 5.30 12.94 1.52
N LYS A 48 4.60 11.89 1.96
CA LYS A 48 3.78 11.95 3.18
C LYS A 48 4.68 11.86 4.43
N PRO A 49 4.32 12.54 5.53
CA PRO A 49 5.05 12.42 6.78
C PRO A 49 5.18 10.97 7.23
N GLY A 50 6.40 10.54 7.55
CA GLY A 50 6.71 9.16 7.96
C GLY A 50 6.98 8.19 6.81
N PHE A 51 6.67 8.57 5.56
CA PHE A 51 7.02 7.78 4.38
C PHE A 51 8.35 8.23 3.78
N ASN A 52 9.00 7.30 3.11
CA ASN A 52 10.22 7.53 2.33
C ASN A 52 10.28 6.50 1.18
N ILE A 53 11.28 6.62 0.33
CA ILE A 53 11.45 5.75 -0.84
C ILE A 53 11.56 4.26 -0.48
N LEU A 54 12.16 3.91 0.67
CA LEU A 54 12.31 2.51 1.10
C LEU A 54 10.94 1.90 1.46
N LEU A 55 10.12 2.64 2.22
CA LEU A 55 8.78 2.21 2.58
C LEU A 55 7.83 2.13 1.37
N VAL A 56 8.02 3.02 0.40
CA VAL A 56 7.29 2.96 -0.87
C VAL A 56 7.70 1.71 -1.67
N HIS A 57 9.00 1.41 -1.76
CA HIS A 57 9.49 0.20 -2.42
C HIS A 57 8.99 -1.09 -1.74
N GLU A 58 8.94 -1.09 -0.41
CA GLU A 58 8.38 -2.20 0.37
C GLU A 58 6.91 -2.43 0.00
N TYR A 59 6.09 -1.37 0.02
CA TYR A 59 4.69 -1.45 -0.38
C TYR A 59 4.51 -1.95 -1.83
N VAL A 60 5.34 -1.46 -2.76
CA VAL A 60 5.32 -1.92 -4.15
C VAL A 60 5.62 -3.42 -4.23
N SER A 61 6.67 -3.87 -3.54
CA SER A 61 7.08 -5.27 -3.52
C SER A 61 6.01 -6.18 -2.90
N PHE A 62 5.35 -5.72 -1.85
CA PHE A 62 4.23 -6.41 -1.20
C PHE A 62 3.03 -6.55 -2.15
N MET A 63 2.66 -5.46 -2.83
CA MET A 63 1.56 -5.48 -3.79
C MET A 63 1.87 -6.36 -5.02
N GLU A 64 3.12 -6.38 -5.49
CA GLU A 64 3.56 -7.26 -6.57
C GLU A 64 3.51 -8.73 -6.15
N SER A 65 3.96 -9.08 -4.94
CA SER A 65 3.92 -10.45 -4.43
C SER A 65 2.48 -10.95 -4.21
N ALA A 66 1.56 -10.04 -3.87
CA ALA A 66 0.12 -10.30 -3.81
C ALA A 66 -0.58 -10.35 -5.18
N GLY A 67 0.14 -10.15 -6.29
CA GLY A 67 -0.42 -10.14 -7.64
C GLY A 67 -1.30 -8.91 -7.93
N LEU A 68 -1.11 -7.82 -7.17
CA LEU A 68 -1.85 -6.56 -7.23
C LEU A 68 -1.01 -5.39 -7.77
N GLY A 69 0.21 -5.64 -8.28
CA GLY A 69 1.09 -4.60 -8.80
C GLY A 69 0.43 -3.70 -9.86
N ALA A 70 -0.53 -4.23 -10.63
CA ALA A 70 -1.30 -3.47 -11.62
C ALA A 70 -2.20 -2.36 -11.02
N LEU A 71 -2.49 -2.42 -9.71
CA LEU A 71 -3.26 -1.39 -9.01
C LEU A 71 -2.40 -0.22 -8.53
N ILE A 72 -1.06 -0.33 -8.60
CA ILE A 72 -0.15 0.72 -8.19
C ILE A 72 0.12 1.66 -9.36
N ASP A 73 -0.05 2.96 -9.13
CA ASP A 73 0.12 4.00 -10.15
C ASP A 73 -0.42 3.57 -11.52
N PRO A 74 -1.69 3.13 -11.60
CA PRO A 74 -2.26 2.64 -12.85
C PRO A 74 -2.13 3.79 -13.83
N ARG A 75 -1.25 3.62 -14.82
CA ARG A 75 -1.07 4.60 -15.87
C ARG A 75 -2.44 4.78 -16.52
N LEU A 76 -2.85 6.04 -16.66
CA LEU A 76 -3.85 6.45 -17.65
C LEU A 76 -3.36 5.84 -18.98
N VAL A 77 -3.87 4.67 -19.33
CA VAL A 77 -3.77 4.13 -20.69
C VAL A 77 -4.68 4.97 -21.56
#